data_AF-A0A4Q3SM13-F1
#
_entry.id   AF-A0A4Q3SM13-F1
#
_cell.length_a   1.000
_cell.length_b   1.000
_cell.length_c   1.000
_cell.angle_alpha   90.00
_cell.angle_beta   90.00
_cell.angle_gamma   90.00
#
_symmetry.space_group_name_H-M   'P 1'
#
loop_
_entity.id
_entity.type
_entity.pdbx_description
1 polymer ?
#
loop_
_entity_poly.entity_id
_entity_poly.type
_entity_poly.pdbx_seq_one_letter_code
_entity_poly.pdbx_strand_id
1 'polypeptide(L)'
;MHEKAAQFKSHLQTLGYHWETIRMLTRYAEELLERIQHKALEDIGQEEILNHYEYLQQRPHKQKSGGLSEMTLHHHMYALRVFFKYLE
;
A
#
# COMPACT_ATOMS: atom_id res chain seq x y z
N MET A 1 -11.46 -7.15 -3.99
CA MET A 1 -11.37 -5.69 -3.79
C MET A 1 -11.80 -5.40 -2.36
N HIS A 2 -10.89 -4.96 -1.50
CA HIS A 2 -11.22 -4.60 -0.12
C HIS A 2 -12.07 -3.32 -0.11
N GLU A 3 -13.14 -3.29 0.69
CA GLU A 3 -14.06 -2.14 0.78
C GLU A 3 -13.30 -0.83 1.07
N LYS A 4 -12.33 -0.87 1.97
CA LYS A 4 -11.47 0.26 2.35
C LYS A 4 -10.60 0.76 1.20
N ALA A 5 -10.12 -0.13 0.33
CA ALA A 5 -9.36 0.26 -0.86
C ALA A 5 -10.24 0.99 -1.89
N ALA A 6 -11.51 0.57 -2.02
CA ALA A 6 -12.46 1.25 -2.89
C ALA A 6 -12.79 2.67 -2.36
N GLN A 7 -13.03 2.81 -1.06
CA GLN A 7 -13.25 4.12 -0.44
C GLN A 7 -12.02 5.03 -0.55
N PHE A 8 -10.82 4.48 -0.35
CA PHE A 8 -9.56 5.20 -0.54
C PHE A 8 -9.39 5.69 -1.99
N LYS A 9 -9.68 4.84 -2.98
CA LYS A 9 -9.66 5.21 -4.39
C LYS A 9 -10.59 6.40 -4.67
N SER A 10 -11.82 6.35 -4.16
CA SER A 10 -12.77 7.46 -4.29
C SER A 10 -12.28 8.73 -3.62
N HIS A 11 -11.66 8.63 -2.44
CA HIS A 11 -11.07 9.78 -1.76
C HIS A 11 -9.96 10.43 -2.59
N LEU A 12 -9.05 9.64 -3.17
CA LEU A 12 -8.00 10.15 -4.06
C LEU A 12 -8.57 10.82 -5.32
N GLN A 13 -9.68 10.32 -5.85
CA GLN A 13 -10.40 10.95 -6.96
C GLN A 13 -10.95 12.32 -6.56
N THR A 14 -11.55 12.44 -5.38
CA THR A 14 -12.07 13.70 -4.85
C THR A 14 -10.96 14.73 -4.62
N LEU A 15 -9.77 14.29 -4.20
CA LEU A 15 -8.60 15.15 -4.03
C LEU A 15 -7.96 15.62 -5.35
N GLY A 16 -8.41 15.10 -6.49
CA GLY A 16 -7.91 15.50 -7.81
C GLY A 16 -6.58 14.87 -8.21
N TYR A 17 -6.20 13.73 -7.62
CA TYR A 17 -5.01 13.00 -8.05
C TYR A 17 -5.14 12.49 -9.50
N HIS A 18 -4.02 12.39 -10.21
CA HIS A 18 -3.97 11.80 -11.54
C HIS A 18 -4.35 10.31 -11.51
N TRP A 19 -4.99 9.81 -12.57
CA TRP A 19 -5.53 8.44 -12.62
C TRP A 19 -4.45 7.36 -12.43
N GLU A 20 -3.24 7.58 -12.94
CA GLU A 20 -2.11 6.65 -12.73
C GLU A 20 -1.68 6.62 -11.26
N THR A 21 -1.63 7.79 -10.61
CA THR A 21 -1.32 7.91 -9.20
C THR A 21 -2.40 7.21 -8.37
N ILE A 22 -3.68 7.46 -8.65
CA ILE A 22 -4.79 6.78 -7.98
C ILE A 22 -4.64 5.27 -8.11
N ARG A 23 -4.41 4.76 -9.32
CA ARG A 23 -4.23 3.33 -9.59
C ARG A 23 -3.07 2.75 -8.80
N MET A 24 -1.93 3.43 -8.79
CA MET A 24 -0.72 3.00 -8.09
C MET A 24 -0.92 2.99 -6.57
N LEU A 25 -1.40 4.09 -5.99
CA LEU A 25 -1.62 4.20 -4.54
C LEU A 25 -2.66 3.19 -4.06
N THR A 26 -3.77 3.03 -4.79
CA THR A 26 -4.81 2.05 -4.46
C THR A 26 -4.24 0.63 -4.47
N ARG A 27 -3.45 0.28 -5.50
CA ARG A 27 -2.84 -1.05 -5.60
C ARG A 27 -1.90 -1.36 -4.44
N TYR A 28 -1.09 -0.39 -4.01
CA TYR A 28 -0.17 -0.60 -2.88
C TYR A 28 -0.91 -0.71 -1.54
N ALA A 29 -1.99 0.05 -1.36
CA ALA A 29 -2.87 -0.11 -0.20
C ALA A 29 -3.56 -1.49 -0.20
N GLU A 30 -4.02 -1.97 -1.37
CA GLU A 30 -4.59 -3.32 -1.51
C GLU A 30 -3.58 -4.42 -1.14
N GLU A 31 -2.33 -4.33 -1.60
CA GLU A 31 -1.30 -5.33 -1.27
C GLU A 31 -0.97 -5.37 0.23
N LEU A 32 -1.03 -4.21 0.92
CA LEU A 32 -0.96 -4.21 2.38
C LEU A 32 -2.17 -4.92 2.98
N LEU A 33 -3.39 -4.49 2.62
CA LEU A 33 -4.65 -5.01 3.14
C LEU A 33 -4.79 -6.53 2.97
N GLU A 34 -4.34 -7.08 1.84
CA GLU A 34 -4.30 -8.52 1.59
C GLU A 34 -3.36 -9.23 2.57
N ARG A 35 -2.19 -8.65 2.86
CA ARG A 35 -1.20 -9.24 3.79
C ARG A 35 -1.69 -9.22 5.23
N ILE A 36 -2.42 -8.19 5.62
CA ILE A 36 -2.93 -8.01 6.98
C ILE A 36 -4.39 -8.46 7.12
N GLN A 37 -4.95 -9.20 6.17
CA GLN A 37 -6.36 -9.62 6.16
C GLN A 37 -6.84 -10.34 7.44
N HIS A 38 -5.90 -10.82 8.26
CA HIS A 38 -6.15 -11.50 9.53
C HIS A 38 -6.02 -10.59 10.78
N LYS A 39 -5.68 -9.31 10.59
CA LYS A 39 -5.54 -8.29 11.65
C LYS A 39 -6.54 -7.17 11.45
N ALA A 40 -7.00 -6.60 12.55
CA ALA A 40 -7.84 -5.40 12.52
C ALA A 40 -7.01 -4.20 12.03
N LEU A 41 -7.65 -3.23 11.36
CA LEU A 41 -6.94 -2.05 10.85
C LEU A 41 -6.40 -1.18 11.98
N GLU A 42 -7.10 -1.19 13.12
CA GLU A 42 -6.76 -0.48 14.33
C GLU A 42 -5.51 -1.04 15.02
N ASP A 43 -5.17 -2.31 14.74
CA ASP A 43 -3.98 -2.98 15.25
C ASP A 43 -2.76 -2.80 14.33
N ILE A 44 -2.91 -2.09 13.21
CA ILE A 44 -1.78 -1.83 12.32
C ILE A 44 -0.91 -0.72 12.90
N GLY A 45 0.17 -1.14 13.52
CA GLY A 45 1.19 -0.23 14.02
C GLY A 45 2.35 -0.06 13.06
N GLN A 46 3.37 0.62 13.57
CA GLN A 46 4.67 0.75 12.91
C GLN A 46 5.31 -0.62 12.62
N GLU A 47 5.07 -1.63 13.46
CA GLU A 47 5.67 -2.96 13.33
C GLU A 47 5.14 -3.70 12.10
N GLU A 48 3.84 -3.66 11.81
CA GLU A 48 3.23 -4.25 10.62
C GLU A 48 3.73 -3.56 9.34
N ILE A 49 3.93 -2.24 9.39
CA ILE A 49 4.48 -1.47 8.27
C ILE A 49 5.93 -1.91 8.00
N LEU A 50 6.75 -2.05 9.05
CA LEU A 50 8.13 -2.54 8.93
C LEU A 50 8.16 -3.98 8.41
N ASN A 51 7.34 -4.88 8.95
CA ASN A 51 7.20 -6.26 8.48
C ASN A 51 6.74 -6.34 7.02
N HIS A 52 5.89 -5.43 6.56
CA HIS A 52 5.49 -5.33 5.16
C HIS A 52 6.65 -4.82 4.30
N TYR A 53 7.38 -3.81 4.77
CA TYR A 53 8.54 -3.24 4.09
C TYR A 53 9.68 -4.27 3.92
N GLU A 54 9.99 -5.04 4.95
CA GLU A 54 10.98 -6.14 4.87
C GLU A 54 10.56 -7.21 3.87
N TYR A 55 9.27 -7.56 3.84
CA TYR A 55 8.76 -8.47 2.82
C TYR A 55 8.91 -7.92 1.40
N LEU A 56 8.64 -6.63 1.18
CA LEU A 56 8.78 -6.01 -0.13
C LEU A 56 10.25 -6.04 -0.62
N GLN A 57 11.21 -5.98 0.30
CA GLN A 57 12.64 -6.11 -0.01
C GLN A 57 13.03 -7.54 -0.36
N GLN A 58 12.49 -8.53 0.36
CA GLN A 58 12.88 -9.94 0.22
C GLN A 58 12.08 -10.70 -0.86
N ARG A 59 10.92 -10.18 -1.27
CA ARG A 59 10.03 -10.88 -2.19
C ARG A 59 10.69 -11.01 -3.58
N PRO A 60 10.79 -12.22 -4.14
CA PRO A 60 11.24 -12.40 -5.52
C PRO A 60 10.25 -11.72 -6.47
N HIS A 61 10.75 -10.86 -7.36
CA HIS A 61 9.93 -10.19 -8.37
C HIS A 61 9.12 -11.23 -9.15
N LYS A 62 7.84 -10.95 -9.43
CA LYS A 62 6.98 -11.84 -10.24
C LYS A 62 7.52 -12.16 -11.65
N GLN A 63 8.54 -11.41 -12.11
CA GLN A 63 9.12 -11.55 -13.46
C GLN A 63 10.65 -11.53 -13.54
N LYS A 64 11.38 -11.25 -12.45
CA LYS A 64 12.86 -11.18 -12.45
C LYS A 64 13.42 -11.70 -11.12
N SER A 65 14.59 -12.31 -11.16
CA SER A 65 15.36 -12.61 -9.96
C SER A 65 15.88 -11.30 -9.33
N GLY A 66 15.29 -10.88 -8.20
CA GLY A 66 15.66 -9.66 -7.47
C GLY A 66 14.48 -9.06 -6.69
N GLY A 67 14.76 -8.28 -5.64
CA GLY A 67 13.75 -7.52 -4.88
C GLY A 67 13.19 -6.32 -5.64
N LEU A 68 12.22 -5.60 -5.06
CA LEU A 68 11.73 -4.34 -5.61
C LEU A 68 12.84 -3.27 -5.62
N SER A 69 12.83 -2.37 -6.61
CA SER A 69 13.75 -1.23 -6.61
C SER A 69 13.46 -0.29 -5.42
N GLU A 70 14.49 0.41 -4.93
CA GLU A 70 14.34 1.41 -3.86
C GLU A 70 13.26 2.45 -4.18
N MET A 71 13.19 2.88 -5.43
CA MET A 71 12.15 3.80 -5.90
C MET A 71 10.74 3.21 -5.76
N THR A 72 10.57 1.92 -6.05
CA THR A 72 9.28 1.24 -5.86
C THR A 72 8.93 1.11 -4.38
N LEU A 73 9.93 0.79 -3.54
CA LEU A 73 9.76 0.78 -2.08
C LEU A 73 9.34 2.16 -1.54
N HIS A 74 9.94 3.24 -2.05
CA HIS A 74 9.55 4.61 -1.72
C HIS A 74 8.09 4.91 -2.11
N HIS A 75 7.67 4.51 -3.32
CA HIS A 75 6.27 4.69 -3.74
C HIS A 75 5.29 3.86 -2.89
N HIS A 76 5.68 2.66 -2.46
CA HIS A 76 4.90 1.88 -1.50
C HIS A 76 4.75 2.65 -0.18
N MET A 77 5.85 3.11 0.42
CA MET A 77 5.81 3.85 1.68
C MET A 77 5.00 5.14 1.58
N TYR A 78 5.11 5.85 0.46
CA TYR A 78 4.27 7.02 0.19
C TYR A 78 2.78 6.65 0.13
N ALA A 79 2.42 5.56 -0.56
CA ALA A 79 1.04 5.11 -0.61
C ALA A 79 0.49 4.72 0.76
N LEU A 80 1.27 4.02 1.57
CA LEU A 80 0.87 3.68 2.94
C LEU A 80 0.67 4.94 3.77
N ARG A 81 1.58 5.91 3.69
CA ARG A 81 1.43 7.18 4.41
C ARG A 81 0.14 7.92 4.04
N VAL A 82 -0.19 7.99 2.75
CA VAL A 82 -1.42 8.63 2.27
C VAL A 82 -2.65 7.83 2.70
N PHE A 83 -2.57 6.50 2.69
CA PHE A 83 -3.64 5.61 3.12
C PHE A 83 -3.94 5.74 4.61
N PHE A 84 -2.93 5.70 5.48
CA PHE A 84 -3.13 5.87 6.92
C PHE A 84 -3.63 7.28 7.28
N LYS A 85 -3.13 8.32 6.60
CA LYS A 85 -3.68 9.67 6.74
C LYS A 85 -5.16 9.78 6.34
N TYR A 86 -5.63 8.93 5.42
CA TYR A 86 -7.03 8.84 5.06
C TYR A 86 -7.88 8.09 6.11
N LEU A 87 -7.26 7.19 6.89
CA LEU A 87 -7.93 6.42 7.93
C LEU A 87 -8.04 7.17 9.28
N GLU A 88 -7.24 8.21 9.49
CA GLU A 88 -7.34 9.17 10.61
C GLU A 88 -8.60 10.06 10.50
#